data_AF-A0A7Z0QLL1-F1
#
_entry.id   AF-A0A7Z0QLL1-F1
#
_cell.length_a   1.000
_cell.length_b   1.000
_cell.length_c   1.000
_cell.angle_alpha   90.00
_cell.angle_beta   90.00
_cell.angle_gamma   90.00
#
_symmetry.space_group_name_H-M   'P 1'
#
loop_
_entity.id
_entity.type
_entity.pdbx_description
1 polymer ?
#
loop_
_entity_poly.entity_id
_entity_poly.type
_entity_poly.pdbx_seq_one_letter_code
_entity_poly.pdbx_strand_id
1 'polypeptide(L)'
;MKASLERLAQLSRMEEARRQTQRQLDMIDRQIIRRMTTLIPQLGRKRSGYRRGKPADPSAFLERYRSNLAAITAERQPEIDALSRKLARQDAAIETLRARCAPEFLHARDDPERAYSKDQCRSSADCRTRKRHGAAA
;
A
#
# COMPACT_ATOMS: atom_id res chain seq x y z
N MET A 1 15.74 22.95 0.88
CA MET A 1 14.56 22.84 -0.03
C MET A 1 14.85 22.06 -1.32
N LYS A 2 15.99 22.20 -2.00
CA LYS A 2 16.27 21.41 -3.24
C LYS A 2 16.46 19.90 -2.97
N ALA A 3 17.22 19.53 -1.94
CA ALA A 3 17.47 18.13 -1.60
C ALA A 3 16.19 17.35 -1.19
N SER A 4 15.20 18.02 -0.60
CA SER A 4 13.92 17.39 -0.24
C SER A 4 13.05 17.13 -1.49
N LEU A 5 13.03 18.04 -2.47
CA LEU A 5 12.35 17.84 -3.75
C LEU A 5 12.97 16.70 -4.57
N GLU A 6 14.30 16.58 -4.58
CA GLU A 6 15.00 15.48 -5.25
C GLU A 6 14.66 14.11 -4.63
N ARG A 7 14.56 14.02 -3.30
CA ARG A 7 14.15 12.80 -2.59
C ARG A 7 12.69 12.43 -2.87
N LEU A 8 11.78 13.41 -2.94
CA LEU A 8 10.39 13.18 -3.34
C LEU A 8 10.27 12.70 -4.79
N ALA A 9 11.04 13.29 -5.70
CA ALA A 9 11.09 12.86 -7.10
C ALA A 9 11.64 11.42 -7.23
N GLN A 10 12.66 11.07 -6.45
CA GLN A 10 13.19 9.71 -6.38
C GLN A 10 12.15 8.71 -5.83
N LEU A 11 11.43 9.09 -4.78
CA LEU A 11 10.38 8.27 -4.19
C LEU A 11 9.24 8.00 -5.19
N SER A 12 8.80 9.03 -5.92
CA SER A 12 7.77 8.86 -6.97
C SER A 12 8.20 7.85 -8.03
N ARG A 13 9.45 7.94 -8.51
CA ARG A 13 10.02 6.99 -9.49
C ARG A 13 10.07 5.56 -8.96
N MET A 14 10.42 5.37 -7.68
CA MET A 14 10.45 4.04 -7.07
C MET A 14 9.06 3.44 -6.91
N GLU A 15 8.07 4.25 -6.53
CA GLU A 15 6.66 3.82 -6.45
C GLU A 15 6.09 3.44 -7.82
N GLU A 16 6.42 4.18 -8.87
CA GLU A 16 6.05 3.84 -10.24
C GLU A 16 6.67 2.51 -10.68
N ALA A 17 7.96 2.30 -10.42
CA ALA A 17 8.64 1.04 -10.70
C ALA A 17 8.00 -0.14 -9.94
N ARG A 18 7.50 0.09 -8.72
CA ARG A 18 6.76 -0.90 -7.94
C ARG A 18 5.39 -1.21 -8.54
N ARG A 19 4.63 -0.18 -8.96
CA ARG A 19 3.36 -0.35 -9.68
C ARG A 19 3.55 -1.12 -10.98
N GLN A 20 4.67 -0.91 -11.69
CA GLN A 20 4.98 -1.65 -12.90
C GLN A 20 5.21 -3.13 -12.63
N THR A 21 6.03 -3.48 -11.62
CA THR A 21 6.22 -4.88 -11.18
C THR A 21 4.89 -5.53 -10.78
N GLN A 22 4.02 -4.79 -10.07
CA GLN A 22 2.70 -5.29 -9.69
C GLN A 22 1.82 -5.58 -10.92
N ARG A 23 1.79 -4.66 -11.91
CA ARG A 23 1.06 -4.87 -13.16
C ARG A 23 1.56 -6.09 -13.95
N GLN A 24 2.85 -6.42 -13.84
CA GLN A 24 3.40 -7.63 -14.45
C GLN A 24 2.85 -8.88 -13.78
N LEU A 25 2.77 -8.92 -12.44
CA LEU A 25 2.10 -10.01 -11.71
C LEU A 25 0.62 -10.12 -12.12
N ASP A 26 -0.12 -9.01 -12.12
CA ASP A 26 -1.53 -9.00 -12.51
C ASP A 26 -1.74 -9.49 -13.95
N MET A 27 -0.79 -9.21 -14.85
CA MET A 27 -0.82 -9.69 -16.23
C MET A 27 -0.59 -11.21 -16.31
N ILE A 28 0.32 -11.76 -15.49
CA ILE A 28 0.53 -13.21 -15.39
C ILE A 28 -0.73 -13.90 -14.88
N ASP A 29 -1.35 -13.37 -13.81
CA ASP A 29 -2.60 -13.92 -13.27
C ASP A 29 -3.71 -13.93 -14.30
N ARG A 30 -3.86 -12.83 -15.06
CA ARG A 30 -4.82 -12.77 -16.18
C ARG A 30 -4.50 -13.78 -17.28
N GLN A 31 -3.23 -14.05 -17.58
CA GLN A 31 -2.85 -15.07 -18.56
C GLN A 31 -3.19 -16.47 -18.07
N ILE A 32 -2.97 -16.77 -16.78
CA ILE A 32 -3.35 -18.05 -16.15
C ILE A 32 -4.86 -18.25 -16.26
N ILE A 33 -5.66 -17.26 -15.82
CA ILE A 33 -7.13 -17.30 -15.89
C ILE A 33 -7.59 -17.49 -17.34
N ARG A 34 -7.04 -16.71 -18.29
CA ARG A 34 -7.43 -16.80 -19.70
C ARG A 34 -7.11 -18.17 -20.29
N ARG A 35 -5.92 -18.72 -20.02
CA ARG A 35 -5.58 -20.09 -20.45
C ARG A 35 -6.55 -21.12 -19.86
N MET A 36 -6.87 -21.01 -18.57
CA MET A 36 -7.85 -21.88 -17.93
C MET A 36 -9.24 -21.79 -18.57
N THR A 37 -9.76 -20.58 -18.82
CA THR A 37 -11.06 -20.40 -19.48
C THR A 37 -11.11 -21.01 -20.88
N THR A 38 -10.00 -20.97 -21.64
CA THR A 38 -9.93 -21.63 -22.96
C THR A 38 -9.91 -23.16 -22.88
N LEU A 39 -9.42 -23.73 -21.77
CA LEU A 39 -9.35 -25.17 -21.56
C LEU A 39 -10.68 -25.77 -21.08
N ILE A 40 -11.51 -25.01 -20.35
CA ILE A 40 -12.79 -25.49 -19.79
C ILE A 40 -13.69 -26.17 -20.85
N PRO A 41 -13.95 -25.58 -22.04
CA PRO A 41 -14.77 -26.24 -23.07
C PRO A 41 -14.15 -27.53 -23.63
N GLN A 42 -12.82 -27.58 -23.70
CA GLN A 42 -12.09 -28.76 -24.22
C GLN A 42 -12.11 -29.93 -23.22
N LEU A 43 -12.06 -29.62 -21.92
CA LEU A 43 -12.23 -30.60 -20.85
C LEU A 43 -13.63 -31.22 -20.85
N GLY A 44 -14.65 -30.48 -21.29
CA GLY A 44 -16.01 -30.99 -21.48
C GLY A 44 -16.21 -31.84 -22.74
N ARG A 45 -15.57 -31.49 -23.86
CA ARG A 45 -15.76 -32.16 -25.17
C ARG A 45 -15.12 -33.55 -25.30
N LYS A 46 -14.00 -33.83 -24.60
CA LYS A 46 -13.29 -35.13 -24.72
C LYS A 46 -14.10 -36.36 -24.27
N ARG A 47 -15.32 -36.19 -23.73
CA ARG A 47 -16.25 -37.28 -23.37
C ARG A 47 -17.49 -37.39 -24.25
N SER A 48 -17.58 -36.66 -25.37
CA SER A 48 -18.68 -36.81 -26.34
C SER A 48 -18.67 -38.14 -27.11
N GLY A 49 -17.85 -39.11 -26.73
CA GLY A 49 -18.03 -40.51 -27.09
C GLY A 49 -19.06 -41.14 -26.15
N TYR A 50 -20.34 -41.01 -26.48
CA TYR A 50 -21.46 -41.70 -25.84
C TYR A 50 -21.26 -43.23 -25.91
N ARG A 51 -20.46 -43.83 -25.01
CA ARG A 51 -20.49 -45.28 -24.78
C ARG A 51 -21.28 -45.55 -23.50
N ARG A 52 -22.57 -45.85 -23.71
CA ARG A 52 -23.50 -46.49 -22.75
C ARG A 52 -23.68 -45.77 -21.42
N GLY A 53 -24.62 -44.82 -21.38
CA GLY A 53 -25.53 -44.60 -20.25
C GLY A 53 -24.95 -44.14 -18.89
N LYS A 54 -23.63 -43.98 -18.74
CA LYS A 54 -23.03 -43.55 -17.47
C LYS A 54 -22.72 -42.04 -17.51
N PRO A 55 -23.27 -41.22 -16.59
CA PRO A 55 -22.98 -39.80 -16.55
C PRO A 55 -21.48 -39.57 -16.36
N ALA A 56 -20.96 -38.53 -17.01
CA ALA A 56 -19.56 -38.15 -16.88
C ALA A 56 -19.24 -37.89 -15.41
N ASP A 57 -18.34 -38.70 -14.83
CA ASP A 57 -17.92 -38.56 -13.43
C ASP A 57 -17.43 -37.11 -13.14
N PRO A 58 -18.15 -36.34 -12.30
CA PRO A 58 -17.81 -34.97 -11.95
C PRO A 58 -16.48 -34.86 -11.21
N SER A 59 -16.11 -35.87 -10.42
CA SER A 59 -14.87 -35.87 -9.63
C SER A 59 -13.65 -35.90 -10.54
N ALA A 60 -13.63 -36.80 -11.52
CA ALA A 60 -12.59 -36.87 -12.55
C ALA A 60 -12.46 -35.59 -13.41
N PHE A 61 -13.52 -34.79 -13.55
CA PHE A 61 -13.43 -33.48 -14.21
C PHE A 61 -12.69 -32.47 -13.33
N LEU A 62 -13.04 -32.38 -12.05
CA LEU A 62 -12.40 -31.49 -11.09
C LEU A 62 -10.92 -31.83 -10.87
N GLU A 63 -10.58 -33.12 -10.86
CA GLU A 63 -9.18 -33.55 -10.79
C GLU A 63 -8.38 -33.07 -12.00
N ARG A 64 -8.88 -33.33 -13.23
CA ARG A 64 -8.23 -32.81 -14.45
C ARG A 64 -8.12 -31.29 -14.44
N TYR A 65 -9.15 -30.59 -13.97
CA TYR A 65 -9.13 -29.13 -13.85
C TYR A 65 -8.01 -28.68 -12.89
N ARG A 66 -7.92 -29.27 -11.69
CA ARG A 66 -6.89 -28.96 -10.70
C ARG A 66 -5.49 -29.29 -11.20
N SER A 67 -5.29 -30.43 -11.85
CA SER A 67 -4.00 -30.82 -12.43
C SER A 67 -3.55 -29.83 -13.52
N ASN A 68 -4.46 -29.40 -14.40
CA ASN A 68 -4.13 -28.42 -15.44
C ASN A 68 -3.81 -27.04 -14.85
N LEU A 69 -4.57 -26.60 -13.83
CA LEU A 69 -4.28 -25.36 -13.11
C LEU A 69 -2.90 -25.44 -12.47
N ALA A 70 -2.61 -26.53 -11.75
CA ALA A 70 -1.31 -26.73 -11.11
C ALA A 70 -0.16 -26.73 -12.13
N ALA A 71 -0.33 -27.34 -13.29
CA ALA A 71 0.69 -27.33 -14.35
C ALA A 71 0.94 -25.92 -14.89
N ILE A 72 -0.12 -25.18 -15.23
CA ILE A 72 0.00 -23.80 -15.74
C ILE A 72 0.63 -22.87 -14.68
N THR A 73 0.23 -23.02 -13.42
CA THR A 73 0.82 -22.26 -12.33
C THR A 73 2.29 -22.65 -12.11
N ALA A 74 2.63 -23.93 -12.14
CA ALA A 74 4.02 -24.39 -11.99
C ALA A 74 4.95 -23.84 -13.09
N GLU A 75 4.49 -23.77 -14.34
CA GLU A 75 5.23 -23.14 -15.45
C GLU A 75 5.53 -21.66 -15.19
N ARG A 76 4.62 -20.94 -14.50
CA ARG A 76 4.73 -19.51 -14.19
C ARG A 76 5.32 -19.21 -12.83
N GLN A 77 5.41 -20.20 -11.95
CA GLN A 77 5.89 -20.06 -10.60
C GLN A 77 7.27 -19.40 -10.49
N PRO A 78 8.30 -19.76 -11.30
CA PRO A 78 9.60 -19.09 -11.17
C PRO A 78 9.54 -17.60 -11.52
N GLU A 79 8.68 -17.21 -12.47
CA GLU A 79 8.46 -15.83 -12.86
C GLU A 79 7.72 -15.05 -11.75
N ILE A 80 6.65 -15.64 -11.19
CA ILE A 80 5.90 -15.11 -10.06
C ILE A 80 6.80 -14.91 -8.84
N ASP A 81 7.61 -15.92 -8.49
CA ASP A 81 8.50 -15.86 -7.35
C ASP A 81 9.59 -14.80 -7.54
N ALA A 82 10.14 -14.67 -8.76
CA ALA A 82 11.13 -13.66 -9.08
C ALA A 82 10.56 -12.24 -8.95
N LEU A 83 9.36 -11.99 -9.50
CA LEU A 83 8.68 -10.70 -9.40
C LEU A 83 8.24 -10.41 -7.96
N SER A 84 7.78 -11.41 -7.20
CA SER A 84 7.40 -11.25 -5.80
C SER A 84 8.59 -10.87 -4.93
N ARG A 85 9.74 -11.52 -5.11
CA ARG A 85 10.99 -11.14 -4.43
C ARG A 85 11.44 -9.73 -4.82
N LYS A 86 11.27 -9.34 -6.10
CA LYS A 86 11.58 -7.99 -6.56
C LYS A 86 10.67 -6.95 -5.90
N LEU A 87 9.37 -7.23 -5.80
CA LEU A 87 8.40 -6.36 -5.14
C LEU A 87 8.76 -6.15 -3.67
N ALA A 88 9.08 -7.22 -2.94
CA ALA A 88 9.49 -7.14 -1.54
C ALA A 88 10.74 -6.25 -1.35
N ARG A 89 11.72 -6.35 -2.26
CA ARG A 89 12.91 -5.47 -2.24
C ARG A 89 12.57 -4.01 -2.55
N GLN A 90 11.65 -3.77 -3.50
CA GLN A 90 11.17 -2.43 -3.83
C GLN A 90 10.44 -1.81 -2.64
N ASP A 91 9.56 -2.56 -1.98
CA ASP A 91 8.79 -2.11 -0.83
C ASP A 91 9.71 -1.75 0.34
N ALA A 92 10.69 -2.61 0.68
CA ALA A 92 11.66 -2.31 1.73
C ALA A 92 12.50 -1.04 1.43
N ALA A 93 12.88 -0.83 0.17
CA ALA A 93 13.64 0.34 -0.26
C ALA A 93 12.79 1.63 -0.19
N ILE A 94 11.52 1.56 -0.59
CA ILE A 94 10.56 2.68 -0.49
C ILE A 94 10.31 3.03 0.96
N GLU A 95 10.09 2.05 1.84
CA GLU A 95 9.90 2.26 3.27
C GLU A 95 11.11 2.93 3.92
N THR A 96 12.32 2.47 3.58
CA THR A 96 13.57 3.09 4.06
C THR A 96 13.68 4.55 3.61
N LEU A 97 13.32 4.85 2.36
CA LEU A 97 13.36 6.21 1.83
C LEU A 97 12.30 7.11 2.48
N ARG A 98 11.09 6.59 2.70
CA ARG A 98 10.01 7.27 3.43
C ARG A 98 10.44 7.64 4.85
N ALA A 99 11.04 6.71 5.57
CA ALA A 99 11.55 6.95 6.93
C ALA A 99 12.63 8.05 6.96
N ARG A 100 13.48 8.13 5.93
CA ARG A 100 14.49 9.19 5.80
C ARG A 100 13.91 10.56 5.42
N CYS A 101 12.75 10.60 4.77
CA CYS A 101 12.08 11.84 4.40
C CYS A 101 11.14 12.36 5.51
N ALA A 102 10.60 11.49 6.36
CA ALA A 102 9.70 11.85 7.46
C ALA A 102 10.26 12.88 8.48
N PRO A 103 11.53 12.85 8.92
CA PRO A 103 12.03 13.82 9.90
C PRO A 103 12.15 15.25 9.36
N GLU A 104 12.17 15.45 8.03
CA GLU A 104 12.22 16.80 7.44
C GLU A 104 10.87 17.54 7.49
N PHE A 105 9.76 16.84 7.73
CA PHE A 105 8.42 17.44 7.75
C PHE A 105 7.85 17.66 9.15
N LEU A 106 8.34 16.95 10.17
CA LEU A 106 7.90 17.14 11.57
C LEU A 106 8.63 18.33 12.24
N HIS A 107 9.91 18.57 11.91
CA HIS A 107 10.66 19.69 12.50
C HIS A 107 10.33 21.09 11.96
N ALA A 108 9.45 21.22 10.96
CA ALA A 108 9.00 22.52 10.48
C ALA A 108 7.69 23.01 11.15
N ARG A 109 7.03 22.18 11.95
CA ARG A 109 5.78 22.54 12.65
C ARG A 109 5.91 22.65 14.17
N ASP A 110 6.96 22.07 14.75
CA ASP A 110 7.16 22.02 16.19
C ASP A 110 8.22 23.01 16.69
N ASP A 111 8.17 24.27 16.25
CA ASP A 111 8.86 25.37 16.94
C ASP A 111 7.84 26.30 17.62
N PRO A 112 7.22 25.89 18.76
CA PRO A 112 6.34 26.75 19.54
C PRO A 112 7.10 27.70 20.48
N GLU A 113 8.44 27.74 20.48
CA GLU A 113 9.22 28.33 21.58
C GLU A 113 9.77 29.73 21.30
N ARG A 114 9.02 30.59 20.59
CA ARG A 114 9.44 32.00 20.40
C ARG A 114 8.37 33.07 20.53
N ALA A 115 7.24 32.80 21.17
CA ALA A 115 6.17 33.77 21.27
C ALA A 115 5.43 33.80 22.62
N TYR A 116 6.13 33.83 23.77
CA TYR A 116 5.63 34.56 24.94
C TYR A 116 6.70 34.72 26.05
N SER A 117 7.73 35.54 25.83
CA SER A 117 8.55 36.04 26.93
C SER A 117 9.09 37.43 26.59
N LYS A 118 8.21 38.42 26.76
CA LYS A 118 8.53 39.83 26.95
C LYS A 118 7.23 40.48 27.38
N ASP A 119 7.11 40.70 28.69
CA ASP A 119 6.56 41.93 29.29
C ASP A 119 6.27 41.67 30.78
N GLN A 120 7.35 41.51 31.54
CA GLN A 120 7.36 41.96 32.93
C GLN A 120 8.23 43.21 33.01
N CYS A 121 7.79 44.12 33.88
CA CYS A 121 8.42 45.38 34.31
C CYS A 121 8.13 46.65 33.49
N ARG A 122 6.97 47.26 33.78
CA ARG A 122 6.99 48.66 34.26
C ARG A 122 6.59 48.71 35.73
N SER A 123 7.60 48.97 36.53
CA SER A 123 7.59 49.25 37.96
C SER A 123 6.67 50.44 38.30
N SER A 124 5.92 50.27 39.39
CA SER A 124 5.71 51.19 40.52
C SER A 124 5.42 52.68 40.26
N ALA A 125 4.24 53.13 40.71
CA ALA A 125 4.08 54.23 41.66
C ALA A 125 2.58 54.59 41.80
N ASP A 126 2.11 54.76 43.05
CA ASP A 126 0.99 55.61 43.51
C ASP A 126 -0.34 55.58 42.72
N CYS A 127 -1.49 55.30 43.33
CA CYS A 127 -2.08 56.18 44.33
C CYS A 127 -3.03 55.42 45.26
N ARG A 128 -2.79 55.60 46.57
CA ARG A 128 -3.81 55.43 47.61
C ARG A 128 -4.91 56.46 47.41
N THR A 129 -6.19 56.08 47.60
CA THR A 129 -7.10 56.88 48.45
C THR A 129 -8.33 56.09 48.91
N ARG A 130 -8.41 55.95 50.23
CA ARG A 130 -9.58 55.74 51.10
C ARG A 130 -10.81 56.58 50.70
N LYS A 131 -12.01 55.99 50.80
CA LYS A 131 -13.23 56.45 51.56
C LYS A 131 -14.48 55.77 50.94
N ARG A 132 -15.26 54.93 51.62
CA ARG A 132 -16.14 55.05 52.82
C ARG A 132 -17.63 55.17 52.43
N HIS A 133 -18.46 54.45 53.23
CA HIS A 133 -19.92 54.56 53.45
C HIS A 133 -20.81 53.88 52.40
N GLY A 134 -21.87 53.12 52.71
CA GLY A 134 -22.53 52.73 53.96
C GLY A 134 -23.89 52.07 53.65
N ALA A 135 -24.34 51.22 54.58
CA ALA A 135 -25.72 50.92 55.02
C ALA A 135 -26.88 50.57 54.04
N ALA A 136 -27.57 49.48 54.43
CA ALA A 136 -29.03 49.28 54.51
C ALA A 136 -29.88 49.24 53.23
N ALA A 137 -30.53 48.10 52.96
CA ALA A 137 -31.89 47.78 53.44
C ALA A 137 -32.17 46.29 53.21
#